data_AF-A0A1C6PVD2-F1
#
_entry.id   AF-A0A1C6PVD2-F1
#
_cell.length_a   1.000
_cell.length_b   1.000
_cell.length_c   1.000
_cell.angle_alpha   90.00
_cell.angle_beta   90.00
_cell.angle_gamma   90.00
#
_symmetry.space_group_name_H-M   'P 1'
#
loop_
_entity.id
_entity.type
_entity.pdbx_description
1 polymer ?
#
loop_
_entity_poly.entity_id
_entity_poly.type
_entity_poly.pdbx_seq_one_letter_code
_entity_poly.pdbx_strand_id
1 'polypeptide(L)'
;MNVDPANAGGPFFDYLINGNEGGIADRVLSFLEELDAQQRDAVAEVIGGALDQNVFVGGSRYHGNLWLRDAETTAWHVLLARRRRRETEEDRKRFLEAWSNA
;
A
#
# COMPACT_ATOMS: atom_id res chain seq x y z
N MET A 1 15.00 2.19 23.58
CA MET A 1 15.49 2.64 22.26
C MET A 1 14.28 3.17 21.53
N ASN A 2 14.13 4.49 21.44
CA ASN A 2 12.92 5.14 20.94
C ASN A 2 13.12 5.42 19.45
N VAL A 3 12.35 4.75 18.59
CA VAL A 3 12.44 4.95 17.14
C VAL A 3 11.58 6.16 16.80
N ASP A 4 12.21 7.26 16.40
CA ASP A 4 11.55 8.45 15.88
C ASP A 4 11.15 8.21 14.42
N PRO A 5 9.85 8.17 14.08
CA PRO A 5 9.39 7.95 12.71
C PRO A 5 9.86 9.03 11.74
N ALA A 6 10.19 10.24 12.22
CA ALA A 6 10.69 11.33 11.39
C ALA A 6 12.17 11.14 10.98
N ASN A 7 12.91 10.28 11.67
CA ASN A 7 14.29 9.92 11.36
C ASN A 7 14.42 8.60 10.58
N ALA A 8 13.29 8.05 10.10
CA ALA A 8 13.32 6.98 9.12
C ALA A 8 13.89 7.46 7.78
N GLY A 9 13.94 8.77 7.50
CA GLY A 9 14.60 9.32 6.30
C GLY A 9 16.11 9.10 6.32
N GLY A 10 16.59 8.20 5.47
CA GLY A 10 18.00 7.91 5.29
C GLY A 10 18.25 7.21 3.95
N PRO A 11 19.49 6.79 3.66
CA PRO A 11 19.91 6.26 2.35
C PRO A 11 19.05 5.11 1.82
N PHE A 12 18.37 4.39 2.71
CA PHE A 12 17.42 3.33 2.39
C PHE A 12 16.11 3.85 1.78
N PHE A 13 15.60 4.98 2.29
CA PHE A 13 14.50 5.70 1.65
C PHE A 13 14.98 6.42 0.40
N ASP A 14 16.21 6.93 0.34
CA ASP A 14 16.74 7.49 -0.91
C ASP A 14 16.88 6.43 -2.02
N TYR A 15 17.11 5.16 -1.68
CA TYR A 15 17.11 4.03 -2.62
C TYR A 15 15.69 3.65 -3.08
N LEU A 16 14.71 3.72 -2.18
CA LEU A 16 13.29 3.62 -2.54
C LEU A 16 12.90 4.79 -3.49
N ILE A 17 13.25 6.02 -3.11
CA ILE A 17 12.89 7.29 -3.77
C ILE A 17 13.52 7.44 -5.16
N ASN A 18 14.74 6.93 -5.35
CA ASN A 18 15.47 7.13 -6.60
C ASN A 18 15.32 6.01 -7.64
N GLY A 19 14.60 4.91 -7.38
CA GLY A 19 14.54 3.86 -8.43
C GLY A 19 13.48 2.76 -8.38
N ASN A 20 12.80 2.47 -7.27
CA ASN A 20 12.00 1.23 -7.21
C ASN A 20 10.67 1.30 -6.44
N GLU A 21 10.33 2.43 -5.81
CA GLU A 21 9.04 2.62 -5.14
C GLU A 21 7.84 2.34 -6.02
N GLY A 22 7.85 2.87 -7.25
CA GLY A 22 6.78 2.60 -8.20
C GLY A 22 6.70 1.14 -8.59
N GLY A 23 7.81 0.40 -8.62
CA GLY A 23 7.81 -1.04 -8.89
C GLY A 23 7.31 -1.87 -7.71
N ILE A 24 7.56 -1.42 -6.48
CA ILE A 24 7.04 -2.06 -5.26
C ILE A 24 5.54 -1.79 -5.15
N ALA A 25 5.10 -0.54 -5.37
CA ALA A 25 3.70 -0.18 -5.38
C ALA A 25 2.91 -0.96 -6.44
N ASP A 26 3.46 -1.07 -7.66
CA ASP A 26 2.87 -1.86 -8.74
C ASP A 26 2.72 -3.34 -8.35
N ARG A 27 3.76 -3.95 -7.79
CA ARG A 27 3.70 -5.35 -7.30
C ARG A 27 2.70 -5.53 -6.16
N VAL A 28 2.59 -4.57 -5.25
CA VAL A 28 1.60 -4.63 -4.17
C VAL A 28 0.19 -4.60 -4.75
N LEU A 29 -0.09 -3.71 -5.71
CA LEU A 29 -1.39 -3.66 -6.35
C LEU A 29 -1.69 -4.91 -7.17
N SER A 30 -0.74 -5.40 -7.98
CA SER A 30 -0.91 -6.64 -8.75
C SER A 30 -1.16 -7.83 -7.83
N PHE A 31 -0.41 -7.94 -6.73
CA PHE A 31 -0.64 -8.97 -5.73
C PHE A 31 -2.06 -8.90 -5.16
N LEU A 32 -2.53 -7.71 -4.76
CA LEU A 32 -3.86 -7.53 -4.18
C LEU A 32 -4.99 -7.76 -5.19
N GLU A 33 -4.77 -7.45 -6.46
CA GLU A 33 -5.72 -7.68 -7.57
C GLU A 33 -5.89 -9.17 -7.88
N GLU A 34 -4.82 -9.97 -7.73
CA GLU A 34 -4.86 -11.42 -7.96
C GLU A 34 -5.56 -12.22 -6.84
N LEU A 35 -5.81 -11.60 -5.68
CA LEU A 35 -6.46 -12.28 -4.55
C LEU A 35 -7.98 -12.34 -4.74
N ASP A 36 -8.53 -13.55 -4.66
CA ASP A 36 -9.97 -13.72 -4.44
C ASP A 36 -10.36 -13.34 -2.99
N ALA A 37 -11.67 -13.27 -2.71
CA ALA A 37 -12.17 -12.88 -1.40
C ALA A 37 -11.68 -13.79 -0.25
N GLN A 38 -11.55 -15.10 -0.49
CA GLN A 38 -11.11 -16.05 0.52
C GLN A 38 -9.60 -15.96 0.76
N GLN A 39 -8.82 -15.77 -0.29
CA GLN A 39 -7.38 -15.55 -0.21
C GLN A 39 -7.08 -14.22 0.48
N ARG A 40 -7.83 -13.16 0.17
CA ARG A 40 -7.70 -11.85 0.83
C ARG A 40 -8.00 -11.94 2.32
N ASP A 41 -9.03 -12.70 2.72
CA ASP A 41 -9.33 -12.98 4.12
C ASP A 41 -8.21 -13.78 4.80
N ALA A 42 -7.64 -14.78 4.14
CA ALA A 42 -6.53 -15.57 4.68
C ALA A 42 -5.26 -14.74 4.87
N VAL A 43 -4.94 -13.87 3.90
CA VAL A 43 -3.82 -12.92 3.98
C VAL A 43 -4.05 -11.94 5.14
N ALA A 44 -5.27 -11.41 5.28
CA ALA A 44 -5.63 -10.53 6.38
C ALA A 44 -5.47 -11.23 7.74
N GLU A 45 -5.86 -12.49 7.87
CA GLU A 45 -5.68 -13.25 9.12
C GLU A 45 -4.19 -13.38 9.49
N VAL A 46 -3.33 -13.72 8.52
CA VAL A 46 -1.88 -13.90 8.74
C VAL A 46 -1.21 -12.58 9.12
N ILE A 47 -1.46 -11.51 8.36
CA ILE A 47 -0.88 -10.19 8.63
C ILE A 47 -1.40 -9.67 9.97
N GLY A 48 -2.71 -9.79 10.19
CA GLY A 48 -3.37 -9.44 11.42
C GLY A 48 -2.77 -10.12 12.65
N GLY A 49 -2.50 -11.42 12.57
CA GLY A 49 -1.90 -12.18 13.67
C GLY A 49 -0.47 -11.73 13.97
N ALA A 50 0.27 -11.24 12.98
CA ALA A 50 1.58 -10.64 13.19
C ALA A 50 1.51 -9.23 13.83
N LEU A 51 0.42 -8.51 13.59
CA LEU A 51 0.14 -7.18 14.17
C LEU A 51 -0.48 -7.28 15.57
N ASP A 52 -1.04 -8.43 15.94
CA ASP A 52 -1.76 -8.64 17.19
C ASP A 52 -0.80 -8.77 18.37
N GLN A 53 -0.32 -7.63 18.86
CA GLN A 53 0.56 -7.50 20.02
C GLN A 53 -0.19 -7.01 21.27
N ASN A 54 -1.50 -7.29 21.41
CA ASN A 54 -2.36 -6.80 22.51
C ASN A 54 -2.51 -5.26 22.60
N VAL A 55 -2.21 -4.51 21.53
CA VAL A 55 -2.27 -3.03 21.53
C VAL A 55 -3.61 -2.50 20.97
N PHE A 56 -4.33 -3.29 20.17
CA PHE A 56 -5.51 -2.82 19.43
C PHE A 56 -6.76 -3.65 19.74
N VAL A 57 -7.91 -2.97 19.87
CA VAL A 57 -9.22 -3.62 19.95
C VAL A 57 -9.56 -4.20 18.57
N GLY A 58 -9.93 -5.48 18.50
CA GLY A 58 -10.30 -6.19 17.27
C GLY A 58 -9.59 -7.53 17.14
N GLY A 59 -10.09 -8.42 16.28
CA GLY A 59 -9.42 -9.69 15.97
C GLY A 59 -8.39 -9.53 14.85
N SER A 60 -7.46 -10.47 14.74
CA SER A 60 -6.40 -10.50 13.72
C SER A 60 -6.92 -10.16 12.32
N ARG A 61 -7.95 -10.85 11.83
CA ARG A 61 -8.58 -10.53 10.53
C ARG A 61 -8.94 -9.06 10.33
N TYR A 62 -9.47 -8.40 11.36
CA TYR A 62 -9.87 -7.00 11.27
C TYR A 62 -8.65 -6.09 11.09
N HIS A 63 -7.58 -6.31 11.87
CA HIS A 63 -6.35 -5.54 11.76
C HIS A 63 -5.63 -5.77 10.43
N GLY A 64 -5.60 -7.01 9.94
CA GLY A 64 -5.02 -7.31 8.64
C GLY A 64 -5.78 -6.67 7.49
N ASN A 65 -7.13 -6.61 7.56
CA ASN A 65 -7.92 -5.91 6.55
C ASN A 65 -7.65 -4.39 6.54
N LEU A 66 -7.49 -3.78 7.72
CA LEU A 66 -7.08 -2.37 7.81
C LEU A 66 -5.70 -2.16 7.19
N TRP A 67 -4.76 -3.04 7.48
CA TRP A 67 -3.41 -2.98 6.92
C TRP A 67 -3.42 -3.12 5.39
N LEU A 68 -4.18 -4.08 4.84
CA LEU A 68 -4.26 -4.28 3.38
C LEU A 68 -4.82 -3.04 2.68
N ARG A 69 -5.84 -2.42 3.26
CA ARG A 69 -6.43 -1.18 2.72
C ARG A 69 -5.45 -0.01 2.76
N ASP A 70 -4.66 0.10 3.83
CA ASP A 70 -3.63 1.14 3.96
C ASP A 70 -2.49 0.92 2.96
N ALA A 71 -2.05 -0.33 2.79
CA ALA A 71 -1.04 -0.71 1.81
C ALA A 71 -1.48 -0.40 0.37
N GLU A 72 -2.72 -0.73 0.02
CA GLU A 72 -3.32 -0.43 -1.28
C GLU A 72 -3.39 1.08 -1.53
N THR A 73 -3.90 1.83 -0.56
CA THR A 73 -4.01 3.31 -0.63
C THR A 73 -2.64 3.96 -0.81
N THR A 74 -1.65 3.48 -0.05
CA THR A 74 -0.27 3.98 -0.12
C THR A 74 0.38 3.65 -1.46
N ALA A 75 0.18 2.44 -1.99
CA ALA A 75 0.68 2.05 -3.30
C ALA A 75 0.10 2.94 -4.42
N TRP A 76 -1.20 3.23 -4.37
CA TRP A 76 -1.83 4.17 -5.30
C TRP A 76 -1.24 5.58 -5.20
N HIS A 77 -1.01 6.10 -4.00
CA HIS A 77 -0.38 7.41 -3.82
C HIS A 77 1.03 7.47 -4.41
N VAL A 78 1.84 6.43 -4.21
CA VAL A 78 3.19 6.33 -4.75
C VAL A 78 3.17 6.29 -6.29
N LEU A 79 2.29 5.48 -6.89
CA LEU A 79 2.16 5.42 -8.34
C LEU A 79 1.67 6.74 -8.93
N LEU A 80 0.66 7.36 -8.31
CA LEU A 80 0.13 8.65 -8.76
C LEU A 80 1.16 9.77 -8.63
N ALA A 81 1.93 9.81 -7.53
CA ALA A 81 3.01 10.79 -7.35
C ALA A 81 4.12 10.61 -8.40
N ARG A 82 4.46 9.37 -8.76
CA ARG A 82 5.40 9.05 -9.85
C ARG A 82 4.84 9.49 -11.20
N ARG A 83 3.55 9.27 -11.47
CA ARG A 83 2.88 9.62 -12.73
C ARG A 83 2.74 11.14 -12.88
N ARG A 84 2.30 11.87 -11.85
CA ARG A 84 2.18 13.35 -11.87
C ARG A 84 3.47 14.11 -12.19
N ARG A 85 4.65 13.51 -11.96
CA ARG A 85 5.93 14.06 -12.42
C ARG A 85 6.09 14.03 -13.96
N ARG A 86 5.20 13.33 -14.66
CA ARG A 86 5.24 13.00 -16.10
C ARG A 86 3.87 13.03 -16.82
N GLU A 87 2.75 13.30 -16.14
CA GLU A 87 1.39 13.18 -16.71
C GLU A 87 0.88 14.43 -17.42
N THR A 88 0.13 14.20 -18.49
CA THR A 88 -0.73 15.19 -19.16
C THR A 88 -2.18 15.09 -18.68
N GLU A 89 -3.03 16.04 -19.08
CA GLU A 89 -4.43 16.12 -18.66
C GLU A 89 -5.25 14.86 -19.05
N GLU A 90 -4.93 14.21 -20.17
CA GLU A 90 -5.54 12.95 -20.61
C GLU A 90 -5.28 11.77 -19.64
N ASP A 91 -4.09 11.69 -19.07
CA ASP A 91 -3.71 10.61 -18.15
C ASP A 91 -4.51 10.66 -16.84
N ARG A 92 -4.81 11.89 -16.39
CA ARG A 92 -5.64 12.19 -15.22
C ARG A 92 -7.09 11.73 -15.41
N LYS A 93 -7.66 11.93 -16.60
CA LYS A 93 -9.03 11.46 -16.92
C LYS A 93 -9.13 9.94 -16.87
N ARG A 94 -8.19 9.22 -17.46
CA ARG A 94 -8.19 7.74 -17.45
C ARG A 94 -8.06 7.17 -16.04
N PHE A 95 -7.26 7.78 -15.18
CA PHE A 95 -7.14 7.35 -13.79
C PHE A 95 -8.46 7.51 -13.02
N LEU A 96 -9.12 8.67 -13.13
CA LEU A 96 -10.39 8.91 -12.45
C LEU A 96 -11.50 7.95 -12.91
N GLU A 97 -11.49 7.60 -14.19
CA GLU A 97 -12.43 6.66 -14.79
C GLU A 97 -12.18 5.23 -14.30
N ALA A 98 -10.93 4.80 -14.16
CA ALA A 98 -10.58 3.50 -13.59
C ALA A 98 -10.92 3.43 -12.09
N TRP A 99 -10.59 4.47 -11.32
CA TRP A 99 -10.85 4.54 -9.87
C TRP A 99 -12.34 4.54 -9.53
N SER A 100 -13.17 5.20 -10.34
CA SER A 100 -14.62 5.27 -10.08
C SER A 100 -15.34 3.95 -10.39
N ASN A 101 -14.70 3.04 -11.11
CA ASN A 101 -15.27 1.78 -11.61
C ASN A 101 -14.66 0.53 -10.96
N ALA A 102 -13.71 0.69 -10.03
CA ALA A 102 -13.13 -0.37 -9.21
C ALA A 102 -13.90 -0.50 -7.88
#